data_AF-A0A9X1I5A0-F1
#
_entry.id   AF-A0A9X1I5A0-F1
#
_cell.length_a   1.000
_cell.length_b   1.000
_cell.length_c   1.000
_cell.angle_alpha   90.00
_cell.angle_beta   90.00
_cell.angle_gamma   90.00
#
_symmetry.space_group_name_H-M   'P 1'
#
loop_
_entity.id
_entity.type
_entity.pdbx_description
1 polymer ?
#
loop_
_entity_poly.entity_id
_entity_poly.type
_entity_poly.pdbx_seq_one_letter_code
_entity_poly.pdbx_strand_id
1 'polypeptide(L)' 'MKFIELTLGSHMVCHGFDENNKEILERVDLDGFSKKLVAVSRIKSVSEKYVLIDYLDGRWVYWEYEDGYETVKNLLNS' A
#
# COMPACT_ATOMS: atom_id res chain seq x y z
N MET A 1 -19.38 2.39 -3.06
CA MET A 1 -18.00 1.91 -2.81
C MET A 1 -17.06 3.05 -3.21
N LYS A 2 -16.20 3.53 -2.30
CA LYS A 2 -15.32 4.70 -2.54
C LYS A 2 -13.95 4.25 -3.04
N PHE A 3 -13.44 4.92 -4.06
CA PHE A 3 -12.11 4.72 -4.62
C PHE A 3 -11.34 6.03 -4.62
N ILE A 4 -10.02 5.94 -4.53
CA ILE A 4 -9.10 7.06 -4.75
C ILE A 4 -8.06 6.66 -5.80
N GLU A 5 -7.61 7.61 -6.62
CA GLU A 5 -6.44 7.42 -7.48
C GLU A 5 -5.19 7.63 -6.63
N LEU A 6 -4.24 6.70 -6.74
CA LEU A 6 -2.91 6.81 -6.15
C LEU A 6 -1.87 6.51 -7.23
N THR A 7 -0.70 7.10 -7.10
CA THR A 7 0.44 6.90 -7.99
C THR A 7 1.45 6.00 -7.27
N LEU A 8 1.45 4.71 -7.62
CA LEU A 8 2.06 3.61 -6.85
C LEU A 8 3.28 3.03 -7.56
N GLY A 9 4.32 2.73 -6.80
CA GLY A 9 5.60 2.20 -7.29
C GLY A 9 5.90 0.79 -6.80
N SER A 10 7.17 0.53 -6.50
CA SER A 10 7.64 -0.72 -5.89
C SER A 10 6.89 -1.02 -4.59
N HIS A 11 6.81 -2.31 -4.24
CA HIS A 11 6.06 -2.73 -3.06
C HIS A 11 6.68 -3.93 -2.37
N MET A 12 6.22 -4.18 -1.15
CA MET A 12 6.57 -5.36 -0.37
C MET A 12 5.31 -6.13 -0.01
N VAL A 13 5.27 -7.41 -0.37
CA VAL A 13 4.20 -8.33 -0.02
C VAL A 13 4.57 -9.04 1.29
N CYS A 14 3.70 -8.96 2.29
CA CYS A 14 3.84 -9.69 3.54
C CYS A 14 3.17 -11.05 3.45
N HIS A 15 3.96 -12.11 3.64
CA HIS A 15 3.54 -13.52 3.58
C HIS A 15 3.26 -14.13 4.95
N GLY A 16 3.24 -13.32 6.01
CA GLY A 16 3.10 -13.76 7.41
C GLY A 16 4.37 -13.52 8.22
N PHE A 17 4.56 -14.30 9.28
CA PHE A 17 5.69 -14.18 10.19
C PHE A 17 6.53 -15.46 10.20
N ASP A 18 7.84 -15.32 10.37
CA ASP A 18 8.75 -16.43 10.59
C ASP A 18 8.67 -16.96 12.04
N GLU A 19 9.48 -17.98 12.34
CA GLU A 19 9.57 -18.60 13.68
C GLU A 19 10.00 -17.62 14.80
N ASN A 20 10.59 -16.49 14.43
CA ASN A 20 11.04 -15.45 15.34
C ASN A 20 10.05 -14.26 15.41
N ASN A 21 8.85 -14.43 14.86
CA ASN A 21 7.80 -13.40 14.79
C ASN A 21 8.22 -12.16 13.97
N LYS A 22 9.08 -12.33 12.96
CA LYS A 22 9.47 -11.28 12.01
C LYS A 22 8.68 -11.46 10.70
N GLU A 23 8.24 -10.34 10.11
CA GLU A 23 7.52 -10.38 8.83
C GLU A 23 8.37 -11.02 7.72
N ILE A 24 7.76 -11.94 6.97
CA ILE A 24 8.32 -12.51 5.74
C ILE A 24 7.90 -11.60 4.58
N LEU A 25 8.82 -10.73 4.16
CA LEU A 25 8.57 -9.73 3.12
C LEU A 25 9.21 -10.14 1.79
N GLU A 26 8.45 -10.07 0.72
CA GLU A 26 8.93 -10.17 -0.66
C GLU A 26 8.89 -8.78 -1.30
N ARG A 27 10.03 -8.30 -1.79
CA ARG A 27 10.10 -7.03 -2.51
C ARG A 27 9.86 -7.25 -4.00
N VAL A 28 8.97 -6.44 -4.57
CA VAL A 28 8.71 -6.37 -6.01
C VAL A 28 9.09 -4.97 -6.48
N ASP A 29 10.17 -4.90 -7.26
CA ASP A 29 10.67 -3.65 -7.83
C ASP A 29 10.00 -3.36 -9.18
N LEU A 30 9.56 -2.11 -9.35
CA LEU A 30 9.01 -1.58 -10.60
C LEU A 30 9.93 -0.46 -11.12
N ASP A 31 9.99 -0.29 -12.44
CA ASP A 31 10.82 0.74 -13.09
C ASP A 31 10.32 2.19 -12.87
N GLY A 32 9.24 2.37 -12.12
CA GLY A 32 8.68 3.68 -11.80
C GLY A 32 7.33 3.60 -11.10
N PHE A 33 6.65 4.75 -11.02
CA PHE A 33 5.30 4.85 -10.47
C PHE A 33 4.24 4.79 -11.56
N SER A 34 3.08 4.24 -11.22
CA SER A 34 1.93 4.13 -12.12
C SER A 34 0.62 4.43 -11.38
N LYS A 35 -0.33 5.02 -12.09
CA LYS A 35 -1.64 5.36 -11.51
C LYS A 35 -2.50 4.13 -11.31
N LYS A 36 -3.17 4.05 -10.15
CA LYS A 36 -4.05 2.96 -9.78
C LYS A 36 -5.25 3.48 -8.99
N LEU A 37 -6.44 3.00 -9.36
CA LEU A 37 -7.61 3.17 -8.50
C LEU A 37 -7.57 2.15 -7.36
N VAL A 38 -7.57 2.64 -6.12
CA VAL A 38 -7.54 1.84 -4.90
C VAL A 38 -8.86 2.02 -4.16
N ALA A 39 -9.50 0.90 -3.81
CA ALA A 39 -10.68 0.92 -2.97
C ALA A 39 -10.29 1.38 -1.57
N VAL A 40 -10.95 2.43 -1.06
CA VAL A 40 -10.65 3.01 0.26
C VAL A 40 -10.79 1.98 1.37
N SER A 41 -11.74 1.05 1.24
CA SER A 41 -11.97 -0.04 2.20
C SER A 41 -10.81 -1.03 2.33
N ARG A 42 -9.86 -1.05 1.38
CA ARG A 42 -8.67 -1.90 1.45
C ARG A 42 -7.47 -1.21 2.09
N ILE A 43 -7.50 0.11 2.25
CA ILE A 43 -6.41 0.88 2.85
C ILE A 43 -6.50 0.72 4.37
N LYS A 44 -5.44 0.19 4.98
CA LYS A 44 -5.32 0.00 6.43
C LYS A 44 -4.66 1.18 7.11
N SER A 45 -3.62 1.72 6.48
CA SER A 45 -2.88 2.87 6.99
C SER A 45 -2.12 3.56 5.86
N VAL A 46 -1.77 4.81 6.11
CA VAL A 46 -0.93 5.64 5.25
C VAL A 46 0.19 6.18 6.14
N SER A 47 1.42 6.09 5.67
CA SER A 47 2.61 6.70 6.26
C SER A 47 3.25 7.63 5.23
N GLU A 48 4.32 8.35 5.58
CA GLU A 48 5.00 9.23 4.62
C GLU A 48 5.54 8.50 3.38
N LYS A 49 5.91 7.23 3.52
CA LYS A 49 6.54 6.43 2.43
C LYS A 49 5.64 5.35 1.86
N TYR A 50 4.73 4.80 2.66
CA TYR A 50 3.93 3.63 2.28
C TYR A 50 2.43 3.81 2.51
N VAL A 51 1.63 3.24 1.61
CA VAL A 51 0.23 2.90 1.85
C VAL A 51 0.14 1.40 2.11
N LEU A 52 -0.44 1.01 3.25
CA LEU A 52 -0.68 -0.39 3.60
C LEU A 52 -2.06 -0.81 3.10
N ILE A 53 -2.11 -1.87 2.30
CA ILE A 53 -3.33 -2.33 1.64
C ILE A 53 -3.55 -3.83 1.88
N ASP A 54 -4.79 -4.22 2.17
CA ASP A 54 -5.23 -5.62 2.15
C ASP A 54 -5.19 -6.16 0.71
N TYR A 55 -4.51 -7.28 0.52
CA TYR A 55 -4.29 -7.93 -0.76
C TYR A 55 -5.03 -9.28 -0.85
N LEU A 56 -4.80 -10.02 -1.92
CA LEU A 56 -5.38 -11.37 -2.11
C LEU A 56 -4.94 -12.30 -0.97
N ASP A 57 -5.81 -13.25 -0.63
CA ASP A 57 -5.58 -14.29 0.38
C ASP A 57 -5.22 -13.76 1.78
N GLY A 58 -5.72 -12.58 2.14
CA GLY A 58 -5.52 -11.97 3.46
C GLY A 58 -4.11 -11.40 3.69
N ARG A 59 -3.28 -11.34 2.64
CA ARG A 59 -1.94 -10.75 2.72
C ARG A 59 -2.01 -9.24 2.81
N TRP A 60 -0.95 -8.64 3.33
CA TRP A 60 -0.77 -7.19 3.33
C TRP A 60 0.31 -6.77 2.35
N VAL A 61 0.13 -5.62 1.73
CA VAL A 61 1.11 -5.04 0.81
C VAL A 61 1.42 -3.61 1.23
N TYR A 62 2.71 -3.34 1.41
CA TYR A 62 3.24 -1.99 1.61
C TYR A 62 3.61 -1.43 0.24
N TRP A 63 2.84 -0.47 -0.25
CA TRP A 63 3.06 0.16 -1.55
C TRP A 63 3.74 1.50 -1.41
N GLU A 64 4.86 1.71 -2.11
CA GLU A 64 5.43 3.05 -2.27
C GLU A 64 4.46 3.91 -3.09
N TYR A 65 4.34 5.18 -2.72
CA TYR A 65 3.50 6.15 -3.42
C TYR A 65 4.17 7.52 -3.47
N GLU A 66 3.85 8.34 -4.48
CA GLU A 66 4.48 9.65 -4.68
C GLU A 66 3.52 10.85 -4.50
N ASP A 67 2.23 10.61 -4.27
CA ASP A 67 1.22 11.66 -4.15
C ASP A 67 1.39 12.55 -2.90
N GLY A 68 2.14 12.07 -1.90
CA GLY A 68 2.42 12.75 -0.64
C GLY A 68 1.34 12.53 0.44
N TYR A 69 1.78 12.46 1.71
CA TYR A 69 0.93 12.05 2.84
C TYR A 69 -0.31 12.93 3.03
N GLU A 70 -0.14 14.25 3.06
CA GLU A 70 -1.27 15.18 3.28
C GLU A 70 -2.27 15.13 2.11
N THR A 71 -1.81 14.94 0.87
CA THR A 71 -2.69 14.75 -0.30
C THR A 71 -3.58 13.52 -0.11
N VAL A 72 -2.98 12.37 0.21
CA VAL A 72 -3.71 11.11 0.39
C VAL A 72 -4.66 11.19 1.58
N LYS A 73 -4.21 11.77 2.69
CA LYS A 73 -5.03 11.99 3.89
C LYS A 73 -6.27 12.85 3.59
N ASN A 74 -6.13 13.88 2.77
CA ASN A 74 -7.28 14.71 2.36
C ASN A 74 -8.26 13.93 1.48
N LEU A 75 -7.76 13.12 0.53
CA LEU A 75 -8.61 12.26 -0.32
C LEU A 75 -9.41 11.24 0.49
N LEU A 76 -8.79 10.69 1.55
CA LEU A 76 -9.44 9.73 2.43
C LEU A 76 -10.56 10.36 3.26
N ASN A 77 -10.39 11.60 3.72
CA ASN A 77 -11.34 12.34 4.57
C ASN A 77 -12.39 13.16 3.82
N SER A 78 -12.34 13.21 2.48
CA SER A 78 -13.32 13.89 1.62
C SER A 78 -14.63 13.11 1.46
#